data_AF-A0A135L239-F1
#
_entry.id   AF-A0A135L239-F1
#
_cell.length_a   1.000
_cell.length_b   1.000
_cell.length_c   1.000
_cell.angle_alpha   90.00
_cell.angle_beta   90.00
_cell.angle_gamma   90.00
#
_symmetry.space_group_name_H-M   'P 1'
#
loop_
_entity.id
_entity.type
_entity.pdbx_description
1 polymer ?
#
loop_
_entity_poly.entity_id
_entity_poly.type
_entity_poly.pdbx_seq_one_letter_code
_entity_poly.pdbx_strand_id
1 'polypeptide(L)'
;MREMIRKHVKNQRGVTLIELLAVIVILGIIAAVAVPVVVNQISDAGKNTDEASIAIIADAVQRAAIKGDITTPTSETEPVQLSVLVDKGYLKEVPVPKEKGKTNFSATIDSNGKVTVTAN
;
A
#
# COMPACT_ATOMS: atom_id res chain seq x y z
N MET A 1 29.69 53.30 19.75
CA MET A 1 29.20 52.02 19.16
C MET A 1 28.73 50.95 20.16
N ARG A 2 29.00 51.04 21.48
CA ARG A 2 28.58 50.01 22.46
C ARG A 2 27.13 50.13 22.98
N GLU A 3 26.46 51.26 22.75
CA GLU A 3 25.10 51.55 23.23
C GLU A 3 23.99 50.90 22.38
N MET A 4 24.20 50.71 21.06
CA MET A 4 23.15 50.19 20.16
C MET A 4 22.86 48.69 20.33
N ILE A 5 23.81 47.91 20.86
CA ILE A 5 23.67 46.46 21.03
C ILE A 5 22.79 46.12 22.26
N ARG A 6 22.75 46.98 23.29
CA ARG A 6 22.01 46.72 24.54
C ARG A 6 20.50 46.85 24.43
N LYS A 7 19.96 47.47 23.37
CA LYS A 7 18.52 47.70 23.22
C LYS A 7 17.73 46.50 22.69
N HIS A 8 18.39 45.51 22.08
CA HIS A 8 17.73 44.38 21.42
C HIS A 8 17.55 43.12 22.29
N VAL A 9 18.09 43.09 23.51
CA VAL A 9 18.06 41.89 24.38
C VAL A 9 16.86 41.88 25.35
N LYS A 10 16.08 42.97 25.44
CA LYS A 10 15.01 43.12 26.45
C LYS A 10 13.59 42.76 25.99
N ASN A 11 13.39 42.24 24.79
CA ASN A 11 12.04 41.97 24.26
C ASN A 11 11.67 40.48 24.14
N GLN A 12 12.39 39.60 24.84
CA GLN A 12 12.00 38.20 24.95
C GLN A 12 10.90 38.07 26.03
N ARG A 13 9.68 38.49 25.68
CA ARG A 13 8.47 38.13 26.42
C ARG A 13 8.34 36.62 26.30
N GLY A 14 8.83 35.90 27.31
CA GLY A 14 8.78 34.44 27.35
C GLY A 14 7.33 33.97 27.26
N VAL A 15 7.09 33.02 26.36
CA VAL A 15 5.87 32.20 26.34
C VAL A 15 5.64 31.62 27.73
N THR A 16 4.40 31.71 28.22
CA THR A 16 4.06 31.12 29.52
C THR A 16 3.93 29.61 29.39
N LEU A 17 4.22 28.85 30.45
CA LEU A 17 4.01 27.39 30.44
C LEU A 17 2.55 27.01 30.14
N ILE A 18 1.60 27.88 30.49
CA ILE A 18 0.16 27.70 30.24
C ILE A 18 -0.16 27.78 28.74
N GLU A 19 0.48 28.66 27.97
CA GLU A 19 0.29 28.70 26.52
C GLU A 19 0.79 27.43 25.84
N LEU A 20 1.99 26.97 26.23
CA LEU A 20 2.52 25.71 25.70
C LEU A 20 1.63 24.53 26.11
N LEU A 21 1.10 24.53 27.34
CA LEU A 21 0.17 23.51 27.83
C LEU A 21 -1.13 23.47 27.02
N ALA A 22 -1.74 24.63 26.73
CA ALA A 22 -2.98 24.69 25.95
C ALA A 22 -2.78 24.14 24.52
N VAL A 23 -1.64 24.43 23.89
CA VAL A 23 -1.32 23.94 22.54
C VAL A 23 -1.17 22.43 22.51
N ILE A 24 -0.41 21.83 23.44
CA ILE A 24 -0.21 20.37 23.46
C ILE A 24 -1.51 19.61 23.75
N VAL A 25 -2.42 20.19 24.55
CA VAL A 25 -3.75 19.60 24.79
C VAL A 25 -4.57 19.55 23.51
N ILE A 26 -4.62 20.65 22.75
CA ILE A 26 -5.34 20.71 21.48
C ILE A 26 -4.72 19.75 20.45
N LEU A 27 -3.38 19.74 20.34
CA LEU A 27 -2.67 18.81 19.46
C LEU A 27 -2.91 17.35 19.86
N GLY A 28 -3.00 17.05 21.17
CA GLY A 28 -3.31 15.71 21.67
C GLY A 28 -4.71 15.23 21.26
N ILE A 29 -5.72 16.10 21.36
CA ILE A 29 -7.09 15.79 20.93
C ILE A 29 -7.15 15.53 19.42
N ILE A 30 -6.49 16.39 18.62
CA ILE A 30 -6.43 16.22 17.16
C ILE A 30 -5.70 14.92 16.81
N ALA A 31 -4.55 14.64 17.43
CA ALA A 31 -3.76 13.44 17.18
C ALA A 31 -4.55 12.16 17.52
N ALA A 32 -5.32 12.16 18.60
CA ALA A 32 -6.13 11.01 19.02
C ALA A 32 -7.14 10.57 17.94
N VAL A 33 -7.72 11.51 17.19
CA VAL A 33 -8.67 11.21 16.11
C VAL A 33 -7.95 11.03 14.76
N ALA A 34 -6.94 11.84 14.47
CA ALA A 34 -6.28 11.85 13.17
C ALA A 34 -5.45 10.57 12.91
N VAL A 35 -4.73 10.06 13.93
CA VAL A 35 -3.87 8.88 13.79
C VAL A 35 -4.63 7.64 13.33
N PRO A 36 -5.73 7.19 13.98
CA PRO A 36 -6.46 6.00 13.53
C PRO A 36 -7.06 6.17 12.13
N VAL A 37 -7.54 7.37 11.78
CA VAL A 37 -8.08 7.66 10.45
C VAL A 37 -7.01 7.47 9.37
N VAL A 38 -5.81 8.02 9.58
CA VAL A 38 -4.71 7.89 8.62
C VAL A 38 -4.25 6.42 8.50
N VAL A 39 -4.16 5.69 9.61
CA VAL A 39 -3.79 4.27 9.59
C VAL A 39 -4.80 3.44 8.79
N ASN A 40 -6.10 3.68 8.99
CA ASN A 40 -7.15 3.00 8.23
C ASN A 40 -7.09 3.36 6.74
N GLN A 41 -6.89 4.64 6.41
CA GLN A 41 -6.79 5.11 5.03
C GLN A 41 -5.61 4.45 4.28
N ILE A 42 -4.48 4.25 4.95
CA ILE A 42 -3.32 3.56 4.39
C ILE A 42 -3.64 2.07 4.17
N SER A 43 -4.33 1.43 5.11
CA SER A 43 -4.77 0.04 4.96
C SER A 43 -5.71 -0.13 3.76
N ASP A 44 -6.69 0.76 3.60
CA ASP A 44 -7.65 0.71 2.51
C ASP A 44 -6.98 1.00 1.16
N ALA A 45 -6.03 1.94 1.12
CA ALA A 45 -5.20 2.17 -0.08
C ALA A 45 -4.38 0.93 -0.47
N GLY A 46 -3.85 0.21 0.52
CA GLY A 46 -3.15 -1.06 0.32
C GLY A 46 -4.06 -2.11 -0.31
N LYS A 47 -5.26 -2.32 0.26
CA LYS A 47 -6.27 -3.24 -0.28
C LYS A 47 -6.69 -2.90 -1.70
N ASN A 48 -6.98 -1.63 -1.98
CA ASN A 48 -7.36 -1.18 -3.33
C ASN A 48 -6.24 -1.42 -4.35
N THR A 49 -4.98 -1.24 -3.94
CA THR A 49 -3.81 -1.51 -4.80
C THR A 49 -3.67 -3.00 -5.08
N ASP A 50 -3.95 -3.84 -4.09
CA ASP A 50 -3.89 -5.29 -4.22
C ASP A 50 -5.03 -5.83 -5.08
N GLU A 51 -6.24 -5.30 -4.95
CA GLU A 51 -7.37 -5.61 -5.84
C GLU A 51 -7.06 -5.27 -7.30
N ALA A 52 -6.45 -4.10 -7.56
CA ALA A 52 -6.00 -3.73 -8.89
C ALA A 52 -4.91 -4.68 -9.41
N SER A 53 -3.97 -5.07 -8.55
CA SER A 53 -2.90 -6.02 -8.89
C SER A 53 -3.44 -7.42 -9.20
N ILE A 54 -4.42 -7.90 -8.44
CA ILE A 54 -5.16 -9.14 -8.67
C ILE A 54 -5.81 -9.12 -10.05
N ALA A 55 -6.48 -8.03 -10.42
CA ALA A 55 -7.11 -7.89 -11.73
C ALA A 55 -6.08 -7.91 -12.88
N ILE A 56 -4.94 -7.23 -12.71
CA ILE A 56 -3.85 -7.23 -13.69
C ILE A 56 -3.26 -8.63 -13.86
N ILE A 57 -3.00 -9.34 -12.76
CA ILE A 57 -2.48 -10.70 -12.79
C ILE A 57 -3.50 -11.64 -13.46
N ALA A 58 -4.78 -11.52 -13.12
CA ALA A 58 -5.83 -12.35 -13.69
C ALA A 58 -5.92 -12.19 -15.22
N ASP A 59 -5.91 -10.94 -15.70
CA ASP A 59 -5.88 -10.62 -17.13
C ASP A 59 -4.61 -11.17 -17.80
N ALA A 60 -3.46 -11.04 -17.15
CA ALA A 60 -2.20 -11.58 -17.66
C ALA A 60 -2.24 -13.12 -17.81
N VAL A 61 -2.75 -13.83 -16.79
CA VAL A 61 -2.93 -15.29 -16.83
C VAL A 61 -3.92 -15.68 -17.93
N GLN A 62 -5.04 -14.98 -18.06
CA GLN A 62 -6.03 -15.26 -19.10
C GLN A 62 -5.45 -15.07 -20.51
N ARG A 63 -4.68 -14.00 -20.74
CA ARG A 63 -3.99 -13.77 -22.02
C ARG A 63 -2.98 -14.87 -22.33
N ALA A 64 -2.21 -15.29 -21.33
CA ALA A 64 -1.23 -16.35 -21.47
C ALA A 64 -1.90 -17.71 -21.76
N ALA A 65 -3.05 -17.98 -21.13
CA ALA A 65 -3.85 -19.17 -21.38
C ALA A 65 -4.42 -19.18 -22.81
N ILE A 66 -4.97 -18.05 -23.30
CA ILE A 66 -5.49 -17.92 -24.68
C ILE A 66 -4.39 -18.15 -25.72
N LYS A 67 -3.17 -17.66 -25.47
CA LYS A 67 -2.02 -17.87 -26.36
C LYS A 67 -1.40 -19.26 -26.24
N GLY A 68 -1.82 -20.08 -25.27
CA GLY A 68 -1.29 -21.42 -25.03
C GLY A 68 0.06 -21.44 -24.31
N ASP A 69 0.51 -20.32 -23.75
CA ASP A 69 1.73 -20.25 -22.93
C ASP A 69 1.51 -20.82 -21.52
N ILE A 70 0.26 -20.92 -21.09
CA ILE A 70 -0.17 -21.57 -19.85
C ILE A 70 -1.28 -22.54 -20.21
N THR A 71 -1.16 -23.79 -19.77
CA THR A 71 -2.18 -24.81 -20.05
C THR A 71 -3.35 -24.67 -19.08
N THR A 72 -4.56 -24.59 -19.61
CA THR A 72 -5.78 -24.80 -18.81
C THR A 72 -5.84 -26.28 -18.40
N PRO A 73 -5.93 -26.59 -17.10
CA PRO A 73 -5.97 -27.97 -16.65
C PRO A 73 -7.27 -28.65 -17.06
N THR A 74 -7.22 -29.95 -17.34
CA THR A 74 -8.36 -30.69 -17.89
C THR A 74 -9.26 -31.31 -16.83
N SER A 75 -8.89 -31.27 -15.54
CA SER A 75 -9.63 -32.00 -14.49
C SER A 75 -9.64 -31.34 -13.12
N GLU A 76 -8.64 -30.53 -12.75
CA GLU A 76 -8.57 -29.88 -11.43
C GLU A 76 -8.02 -28.44 -11.53
N THR A 77 -8.16 -27.67 -10.45
CA THR A 77 -7.59 -26.32 -10.34
C THR A 77 -6.09 -26.40 -10.13
N GLU A 78 -5.30 -25.89 -11.08
CA GLU A 78 -3.84 -25.93 -11.01
C GLU A 78 -3.24 -24.56 -10.64
N PRO A 79 -2.14 -24.52 -9.85
CA PRO A 79 -1.42 -23.30 -9.57
C PRO A 79 -0.68 -22.79 -10.81
N VAL A 80 -0.74 -21.48 -11.02
CA VAL A 80 0.01 -20.79 -12.07
C VAL A 80 1.28 -20.18 -11.49
N GLN A 81 2.42 -20.54 -12.06
CA GLN A 81 3.69 -19.90 -11.72
C GLN A 81 3.74 -18.49 -12.32
N LEU A 82 3.71 -17.48 -11.47
CA LEU A 82 3.74 -16.08 -11.89
C LEU A 82 5.06 -15.67 -12.58
N SER A 83 6.15 -16.40 -12.37
CA SER A 83 7.41 -16.21 -13.10
C SER A 83 7.24 -16.37 -14.60
N VAL A 84 6.41 -17.33 -15.05
CA VAL A 84 6.15 -17.57 -16.47
C VAL A 84 5.50 -16.36 -17.14
N LEU A 85 4.67 -15.61 -16.40
CA LEU A 85 4.05 -14.38 -16.90
C LEU A 85 5.08 -13.27 -17.12
N VAL A 86 6.12 -13.21 -16.27
CA VAL A 86 7.21 -12.25 -16.41
C VAL A 86 8.12 -12.65 -17.58
N ASP A 87 8.53 -13.91 -17.63
CA ASP A 87 9.44 -14.43 -18.67
C ASP A 87 8.83 -14.30 -20.07
N LYS A 88 7.51 -14.47 -20.18
CA LYS A 88 6.76 -14.33 -21.44
C LYS A 88 6.30 -12.90 -21.73
N GLY A 89 6.59 -11.95 -20.83
CA GLY A 89 6.33 -10.52 -21.02
C GLY A 89 4.86 -10.09 -20.83
N TYR A 90 4.03 -10.92 -20.20
CA TYR A 90 2.67 -10.53 -19.80
C TYR A 90 2.67 -9.62 -18.57
N LEU A 91 3.69 -9.75 -17.72
CA LEU A 91 3.95 -8.88 -16.58
C LEU A 91 5.37 -8.32 -16.67
N LYS A 92 5.58 -7.09 -16.21
CA LYS A 92 6.92 -6.50 -16.09
C LYS A 92 7.66 -7.07 -14.87
N GLU A 93 6.93 -7.27 -13.80
CA GLU A 93 7.38 -7.85 -12.54
C GLU A 93 6.16 -8.43 -11.82
N VAL A 94 6.36 -9.36 -10.89
CA VAL A 94 5.29 -9.83 -10.01
C VAL A 94 5.05 -8.75 -8.93
N PRO A 95 3.86 -8.13 -8.87
CA PRO A 95 3.56 -7.15 -7.83
C PRO A 95 3.72 -7.74 -6.43
N VAL A 96 4.08 -6.92 -5.46
CA VAL A 96 4.13 -7.30 -4.04
C VAL A 96 2.90 -6.72 -3.34
N PRO A 97 2.13 -7.53 -2.59
CA PRO A 97 0.98 -7.04 -1.83
C PRO A 97 1.32 -5.85 -0.93
N LYS A 98 0.40 -4.89 -0.85
CA LYS A 98 0.49 -3.69 -0.02
C LYS A 98 -0.36 -3.81 1.24
N GLU A 99 -1.30 -4.75 1.28
CA GLU A 99 -2.05 -5.07 2.48
C GLU A 99 -1.13 -5.65 3.57
N LYS A 100 -1.33 -5.17 4.80
CA LYS A 100 -0.47 -5.53 5.94
C LYS A 100 -0.58 -7.03 6.26
N GLY A 101 0.56 -7.71 6.26
CA GLY A 101 0.64 -9.14 6.59
C GLY A 101 0.54 -10.07 5.38
N LYS A 102 0.36 -9.52 4.18
CA LYS A 102 0.45 -10.23 2.91
C LYS A 102 1.85 -10.07 2.31
N THR A 103 2.41 -11.12 1.74
CA THR A 103 3.77 -11.15 1.21
C THR A 103 3.83 -11.52 -0.26
N ASN A 104 2.84 -12.25 -0.80
CA ASN A 104 2.88 -12.70 -2.19
C ASN A 104 1.49 -12.96 -2.79
N PHE A 105 1.36 -12.75 -4.11
CA PHE A 105 0.18 -13.20 -4.85
C PHE A 105 0.36 -14.65 -5.32
N SER A 106 -0.73 -15.42 -5.33
CA SER A 106 -0.82 -16.74 -5.96
C SER A 106 -1.99 -16.73 -6.96
N ALA A 107 -1.77 -17.28 -8.15
CA ALA A 107 -2.81 -17.45 -9.15
C ALA A 107 -3.12 -18.94 -9.36
N THR A 108 -4.39 -19.28 -9.56
CA THR A 108 -4.85 -20.61 -9.96
C THR A 108 -5.78 -20.50 -11.16
N ILE A 109 -5.83 -21.56 -11.96
CA ILE A 109 -6.72 -21.65 -13.11
C ILE A 109 -7.52 -22.96 -13.02
N ASP A 110 -8.84 -22.89 -13.17
CA ASP A 110 -9.71 -24.07 -13.18
C ASP A 110 -9.88 -24.66 -14.59
N SER A 111 -10.55 -25.81 -14.65
CA SER A 111 -10.83 -26.52 -15.91
C SER A 111 -11.80 -25.80 -16.85
N ASN A 112 -12.47 -24.75 -16.37
CA ASN A 112 -13.32 -23.87 -17.18
C ASN A 112 -12.55 -22.62 -17.64
N GLY A 113 -11.26 -22.52 -17.35
CA GLY A 113 -10.43 -21.35 -17.65
C GLY A 113 -10.67 -20.15 -16.73
N LYS A 114 -11.38 -20.33 -15.61
CA LYS A 114 -11.56 -19.28 -14.60
C LYS A 114 -10.26 -19.11 -13.83
N VAL A 115 -9.73 -17.90 -13.87
CA VAL A 115 -8.55 -17.51 -13.10
C VAL A 115 -8.98 -16.97 -11.73
N THR A 116 -8.34 -17.46 -10.67
CA THR A 116 -8.50 -16.93 -9.31
C THR A 116 -7.13 -16.47 -8.81
N VAL A 117 -7.03 -15.22 -8.33
CA VAL A 117 -5.78 -14.67 -7.80
C VAL A 117 -6.03 -14.25 -6.35
N THR A 118 -5.13 -14.65 -5.46
CA THR A 118 -5.22 -14.42 -4.01
C THR A 118 -3.94 -13.80 -3.50
N ALA A 119 -4.05 -12.76 -2.66
CA ALA A 119 -2.95 -12.23 -1.87
C ALA A 119 -2.80 -13.07 -0.58
N ASN A 120 -1.62 -13.66 -0.38
CA ASN A 120 -1.27 -14.45 0.80
C ASN A 120 -0.31 -13.71 1.70
#